data_AF-A0A7X8V897-F1
#
_entry.id   AF-A0A7X8V897-F1
#
_cell.length_a   1.000
_cell.length_b   1.000
_cell.length_c   1.000
_cell.angle_alpha   90.00
_cell.angle_beta   90.00
_cell.angle_gamma   90.00
#
_symmetry.space_group_name_H-M   'P 1'
#
loop_
_entity.id
_entity.type
_entity.pdbx_description
1 polymer ?
#
loop_
_entity_poly.entity_id
_entity_poly.type
_entity_poly.pdbx_seq_one_letter_code
_entity_poly.pdbx_strand_id
1 'polypeptide(L)' 'RTSGEKRLSNYLLWQAAYSEFIFSPILWPDFRKESFREALEEYASRDRRFGKVKSTE' A
#
# COMPACT_ATOMS: atom_id res chain seq x y z
N ARG A 1 4.70 -2.12 -2.91
CA ARG A 1 5.70 -2.78 -3.79
C ARG A 1 6.51 -1.71 -4.50
N THR A 2 7.83 -1.76 -4.37
CA THR A 2 8.78 -0.84 -5.00
C THR A 2 9.09 -1.25 -6.44
N SER A 3 9.97 -0.50 -7.12
CA SER A 3 10.49 -0.72 -8.47
C SER A 3 9.50 -0.56 -9.63
N GLY A 4 8.38 0.13 -9.42
CA GLY A 4 7.44 0.55 -10.48
C GLY A 4 6.48 -0.54 -11.00
N GLU A 5 6.67 -1.79 -10.60
CA GLU A 5 5.94 -2.92 -11.15
C GLU A 5 4.57 -3.11 -10.50
N LYS A 6 3.50 -3.08 -11.29
CA LYS A 6 2.10 -3.23 -10.83
C LYS A 6 1.63 -4.68 -10.90
N ARG A 7 2.33 -5.57 -10.20
CA ARG A 7 1.98 -7.01 -10.06
C ARG A 7 2.25 -7.50 -8.64
N LEU A 8 1.59 -8.58 -8.24
CA LEU A 8 1.87 -9.24 -6.96
C LEU A 8 2.95 -10.32 -7.07
N SER A 9 3.22 -10.85 -8.26
CA SER A 9 4.24 -11.90 -8.48
C SER A 9 4.11 -13.09 -7.51
N ASN A 10 2.89 -13.61 -7.38
CA ASN A 10 2.61 -14.78 -6.52
C ASN A 10 2.99 -14.58 -5.03
N TYR A 11 2.91 -13.34 -4.53
CA TYR A 11 3.20 -13.02 -3.13
C TYR A 11 1.90 -12.71 -2.37
N LEU A 12 1.65 -13.46 -1.30
CA LEU A 12 0.53 -13.29 -0.35
C LEU A 12 -0.84 -13.17 -1.02
N LEU A 13 -1.11 -13.95 -2.08
CA LEU A 13 -2.34 -13.82 -2.87
C LEU A 13 -3.60 -13.94 -2.00
N TRP A 14 -3.63 -14.91 -1.09
CA TRP A 14 -4.78 -15.13 -0.21
C TRP A 14 -4.88 -14.04 0.86
N GLN A 15 -3.77 -13.76 1.53
CA GLN A 15 -3.73 -12.81 2.65
C GLN A 15 -3.99 -11.37 2.19
N ALA A 16 -3.62 -11.03 0.96
CA ALA A 16 -3.75 -9.69 0.41
C ALA A 16 -5.12 -9.41 -0.26
N ALA A 17 -6.09 -10.33 -0.19
CA ALA A 17 -7.36 -10.23 -0.92
C ALA A 17 -8.13 -8.90 -0.70
N TYR A 18 -7.99 -8.28 0.47
CA TYR A 18 -8.57 -6.97 0.80
C TYR A 18 -7.54 -5.95 1.31
N SER A 19 -6.25 -6.23 1.09
CA SER A 19 -5.20 -5.28 1.46
C SER A 19 -5.12 -4.14 0.46
N GLU A 20 -4.82 -2.95 0.95
CA GLU A 20 -4.54 -1.80 0.08
C GLU A 20 -3.18 -1.97 -0.60
N PHE A 21 -3.17 -1.88 -1.93
CA PHE A 21 -1.94 -1.98 -2.71
C PHE A 21 -1.36 -0.60 -3.01
N ILE A 22 -0.12 -0.39 -2.57
CA ILE A 22 0.68 0.80 -2.90
C ILE A 22 1.84 0.36 -3.78
N PHE A 23 2.00 1.00 -4.93
CA PHE A 23 3.08 0.73 -5.88
C PHE A 23 3.95 1.98 -6.02
N SER A 24 5.22 1.87 -5.66
CA SER A 24 6.17 2.98 -5.74
C SER A 24 7.15 2.76 -6.90
N PRO A 25 7.43 3.79 -7.71
CA PRO A 25 8.44 3.71 -8.77
C PRO A 25 9.88 3.65 -8.22
N ILE A 26 10.07 4.03 -6.94
CA ILE A 26 11.38 4.06 -6.28
C ILE A 26 11.95 2.63 -6.20
N LEU A 27 13.21 2.44 -6.55
CA LEU A 27 13.90 1.16 -6.45
C LEU A 27 14.08 0.76 -4.98
N TRP A 28 14.07 -0.55 -4.68
CA TRP A 28 14.18 -1.02 -3.29
C TRP A 28 15.42 -0.47 -2.55
N PRO A 29 16.63 -0.45 -3.15
CA PRO A 29 17.80 0.11 -2.49
C PRO A 29 17.71 1.62 -2.20
N ASP A 30 16.79 2.34 -2.84
CA ASP A 30 16.59 3.79 -2.69
C ASP A 30 15.37 4.14 -1.84
N PHE A 31 14.58 3.16 -1.43
CA PHE A 31 13.40 3.39 -0.59
C PHE A 31 13.84 3.79 0.82
N ARG A 32 13.44 4.96 1.29
CA ARG A 32 13.85 5.56 2.57
C ARG A 32 12.65 5.88 3.47
N LYS A 33 12.92 6.44 4.64
CA LYS A 33 11.93 6.79 5.66
C LYS A 33 10.82 7.68 5.10
N GLU A 34 11.18 8.63 4.25
CA GLU A 34 10.27 9.59 3.65
C GLU A 34 9.31 8.88 2.69
N SER A 35 9.82 8.00 1.84
CA SER A 35 9.01 7.15 0.94
C SER A 35 8.07 6.22 1.71
N PHE A 36 8.52 5.69 2.85
CA PHE A 36 7.67 4.88 3.72
C PHE A 36 6.55 5.71 4.35
N ARG A 37 6.85 6.93 4.81
CA ARG A 37 5.86 7.86 5.37
C ARG A 37 4.81 8.23 4.33
N GLU A 38 5.22 8.54 3.10
CA GLU A 38 4.30 8.79 1.98
C GLU A 38 3.38 7.60 1.71
N ALA A 39 3.92 6.38 1.71
CA ALA A 39 3.12 5.17 1.56
C ALA A 39 2.12 4.98 2.73
N LEU A 40 2.48 5.32 3.96
CA LEU A 40 1.56 5.25 5.10
C LEU A 40 0.45 6.31 5.00
N GLU A 41 0.76 7.52 4.54
CA GLU A 41 -0.23 8.57 4.31
C GLU A 41 -1.23 8.15 3.22
N GLU A 42 -0.73 7.62 2.10
CA GLU A 42 -1.57 7.07 1.05
C GLU A 42 -2.47 5.96 1.60
N TYR A 43 -1.90 4.99 2.34
CA TYR A 43 -2.65 3.91 2.97
C TYR A 43 -3.79 4.43 3.87
N ALA A 44 -3.49 5.42 4.72
CA ALA A 44 -4.42 5.96 5.70
C ALA A 44 -5.57 6.76 5.05
N SER A 45 -5.35 7.34 3.87
CA SER A 45 -6.36 8.12 3.15
C SER A 45 -7.44 7.29 2.45
N ARG A 46 -7.24 5.97 2.32
CA ARG A 46 -8.15 5.11 1.55
C ARG A 46 -9.38 4.68 2.34
N ASP A 47 -10.52 4.63 1.65
CA ASP A 47 -11.75 4.06 2.20
C ASP A 47 -11.71 2.53 2.13
N ARG A 48 -11.67 1.89 3.31
CA ARG A 48 -11.42 0.46 3.43
C ARG A 48 -12.72 -0.33 3.43
N ARG A 49 -12.82 -1.30 2.51
CA ARG A 49 -13.98 -2.19 2.35
C ARG A 49 -14.33 -2.99 3.61
N PHE A 50 -13.34 -3.42 4.37
CA PHE A 50 -13.49 -4.14 5.65
C PHE A 50 -12.64 -3.48 6.73
N GLY A 51 -13.02 -3.63 8.00
CA GLY A 51 -12.25 -3.09 9.14
C GLY A 51 -12.42 -1.60 9.44
N LYS A 52 -13.23 -0.87 8.66
CA LYS A 52 -13.88 0.45 8.90
C LYS A 52 -13.06 1.52 9.67
N VAL A 53 -12.69 2.62 9.00
CA VAL A 53 -12.41 3.96 9.60
C VAL A 53 -12.92 4.98 8.57
N LYS A 54 -13.97 5.78 8.70
CA LYS A 54 -14.72 6.33 9.85
C LYS A 54 -16.20 6.58 9.47
N SER A 55 -17.03 6.82 10.49
CA SER A 55 -18.34 7.48 10.44
C SER A 55 -18.18 8.99 10.25
N THR A 56 -18.96 9.56 9.33
CA THR A 56 -19.14 11.00 9.18
C THR A 56 -20.41 11.41 9.93
N GLU A 57 -20.25 12.00 11.11
CA GLU A 57 -21.09 13.09 11.59
C GLU A 57 -20.24 14.37 11.51
#